data_AF-A0A5M3MS40-F1
#
_entry.id   AF-A0A5M3MS40-F1
#
_cell.length_a   1.000
_cell.length_b   1.000
_cell.length_c   1.000
_cell.angle_alpha   90.00
_cell.angle_beta   90.00
_cell.angle_gamma   90.00
#
_symmetry.space_group_name_H-M   'P 1'
#
loop_
_entity.id
_entity.type
_entity.pdbx_description
1 polymer ?
#
loop_
_entity_poly.entity_id
_entity_poly.type
_entity_poly.pdbx_seq_one_letter_code
_entity_poly.pdbx_strand_id
1 'polypeptide(L)'
;TGSRMGKLPLVVGMPVMIMHNFDVESGVVNGLTGILVNVRYRLDDDGNRHALSCVVRSPDSLGAGIPGLPSDTVVALEDATRISFEN
;
A
#
# COMPACT_ATOMS: atom_id res chain seq x y z
N THR A 1 1.19 20.22 -2.49
CA THR A 1 0.40 20.02 -3.71
C THR A 1 0.13 18.52 -3.85
N GLY A 2 -0.98 18.05 -3.27
CA GLY A 2 -1.29 16.62 -3.23
C GLY A 2 -1.83 16.14 -4.57
N SER A 3 -0.94 15.67 -5.45
CA SER A 3 -1.34 14.88 -6.61
C SER A 3 -1.89 13.55 -6.11
N ARG A 4 -3.19 13.54 -5.79
CA ARG A 4 -3.92 12.30 -5.57
C ARG A 4 -3.97 11.63 -6.93
N MET A 5 -3.12 10.63 -7.15
CA MET A 5 -3.29 9.76 -8.30
C MET A 5 -4.76 9.29 -8.28
N GLY A 6 -5.43 9.34 -9.44
CA GLY A 6 -6.83 8.95 -9.55
C GLY A 6 -7.07 7.49 -9.12
N LYS A 7 -8.25 6.95 -9.42
CA LYS A 7 -8.55 5.53 -9.11
C LYS A 7 -7.53 4.62 -9.81
N LEU A 8 -6.61 4.01 -9.05
CA LEU A 8 -5.67 3.03 -9.57
C LEU A 8 -6.31 1.63 -9.45
N PRO A 9 -6.47 0.88 -10.55
CA PRO A 9 -6.95 -0.49 -10.46
C PRO A 9 -5.87 -1.37 -9.81
N LEU A 10 -6.06 -1.72 -8.54
CA LEU A 10 -5.21 -2.65 -7.81
C LEU A 10 -5.70 -4.09 -8.04
N VAL A 11 -5.07 -4.80 -8.97
CA VAL A 11 -5.39 -6.18 -9.34
C VAL A 11 -4.32 -7.12 -8.79
N VAL A 12 -4.72 -8.11 -8.00
CA VAL A 12 -3.79 -9.13 -7.48
C VAL A 12 -3.04 -9.79 -8.64
N GLY A 13 -1.73 -9.91 -8.51
CA GLY A 13 -0.81 -10.38 -9.54
C GLY A 13 -0.18 -9.28 -10.38
N MET A 14 -0.64 -8.02 -10.27
CA MET A 14 -0.07 -6.93 -11.05
C MET A 14 1.30 -6.48 -10.48
N PRO A 15 2.24 -6.05 -11.34
CA PRO A 15 3.43 -5.35 -10.91
C PRO A 15 3.04 -3.97 -10.37
N VAL A 16 3.64 -3.60 -9.24
CA VAL A 16 3.46 -2.30 -8.59
C VAL A 16 4.81 -1.73 -8.17
N MET A 17 4.83 -0.42 -7.96
CA MET A 17 5.99 0.32 -7.44
C MET A 17 5.57 1.12 -6.21
N ILE A 18 6.38 1.06 -5.17
CA ILE A 18 6.22 1.89 -3.97
C ILE A 18 6.70 3.30 -4.31
N MET A 19 5.87 4.30 -4.04
CA MET A 19 6.13 5.70 -4.39
C MET A 19 6.58 6.55 -3.19
N HIS A 20 6.61 5.98 -1.99
CA HIS A 20 6.95 6.71 -0.76
C HIS A 20 7.85 5.87 0.14
N ASN A 21 8.83 6.53 0.75
CA ASN A 21 9.63 5.94 1.81
C ASN A 21 8.76 5.88 3.07
N PHE A 22 8.54 4.68 3.61
CA PHE A 22 7.84 4.53 4.89
C PHE A 22 8.50 3.53 5.84
N ASP A 23 9.41 2.69 5.36
CA ASP A 23 10.24 1.81 6.20
C ASP A 23 11.62 1.63 5.55
N VAL A 24 12.42 2.69 5.62
CA VAL A 24 13.74 2.77 4.96
C VAL A 24 14.73 1.76 5.53
N GLU A 25 14.65 1.49 6.83
CA GLU A 25 15.52 0.53 7.51
C GLU A 25 15.29 -0.90 6.98
N SER A 26 14.04 -1.24 6.67
CA SER A 26 13.67 -2.50 6.01
C SER A 26 13.82 -2.49 4.48
N GLY A 27 14.34 -1.41 3.89
CA GLY A 27 14.51 -1.27 2.44
C GLY A 27 13.25 -0.86 1.68
N VAL A 28 12.19 -0.44 2.37
CA VAL A 28 10.96 0.05 1.74
C VAL A 28 11.11 1.52 1.37
N VAL A 29 11.68 1.72 0.19
CA VAL A 29 11.96 3.02 -0.40
C VAL A 29 11.16 3.25 -1.68
N ASN A 30 11.04 4.51 -2.09
CA ASN A 30 10.54 4.90 -3.40
C ASN A 30 11.32 4.16 -4.49
N GLY A 31 10.60 3.58 -5.44
CA GLY A 31 11.18 2.77 -6.51
C GLY A 31 11.25 1.28 -6.20
N LEU A 32 10.97 0.85 -4.95
CA LEU A 32 10.83 -0.57 -4.65
C LEU A 32 9.69 -1.15 -5.49
N THR A 33 10.01 -2.20 -6.25
CA THR A 33 9.02 -2.89 -7.10
C THR A 33 8.62 -4.22 -6.49
N GLY A 34 7.44 -4.70 -6.88
CA GLY A 34 6.96 -6.00 -6.44
C GLY A 34 5.65 -6.40 -7.09
N ILE A 35 5.13 -7.54 -6.65
CA ILE A 35 3.86 -8.08 -7.11
C ILE A 35 2.80 -7.86 -6.04
N LEU A 36 1.69 -7.25 -6.41
CA LEU A 36 0.55 -7.09 -5.51
C LEU A 36 -0.07 -8.46 -5.20
N VAL A 37 -0.09 -8.88 -3.93
CA VAL A 37 -0.62 -10.20 -3.54
C VAL A 37 -1.95 -10.12 -2.79
N ASN A 38 -2.25 -8.99 -2.15
CA ASN A 38 -3.51 -8.82 -1.41
C ASN A 38 -3.89 -7.34 -1.33
N VAL A 39 -5.19 -7.06 -1.37
CA VAL A 39 -5.77 -5.74 -1.12
C VAL A 39 -6.93 -5.90 -0.15
N ARG A 40 -6.88 -5.19 0.97
CA ARG A 40 -8.03 -5.00 1.85
C ARG A 40 -8.69 -3.68 1.49
N TYR A 41 -10.01 -3.68 1.41
CA TYR A 41 -10.79 -2.48 1.11
C TYR A 41 -12.09 -2.45 1.91
N ARG A 42 -12.62 -1.25 2.13
CA ARG A 42 -14.00 -1.04 2.56
C ARG A 42 -14.86 -0.61 1.38
N LEU A 43 -16.16 -0.84 1.47
CA LEU A 43 -17.15 -0.27 0.57
C LEU A 43 -17.72 1.01 1.20
N ASP A 44 -17.97 2.03 0.39
CA ASP A 44 -18.82 3.16 0.79
C ASP A 44 -20.29 2.92 0.39
N ASP A 45 -21.15 3.89 0.72
CA ASP A 45 -22.60 3.82 0.47
C ASP A 45 -22.94 3.75 -1.02
N ASP A 46 -22.03 4.25 -1.88
CA ASP A 46 -22.15 4.21 -3.34
C ASP A 46 -21.54 2.92 -3.95
N GLY A 47 -21.05 2.01 -3.11
CA GLY A 47 -20.44 0.75 -3.53
C GLY A 47 -19.00 0.89 -4.08
N ASN A 48 -18.34 2.03 -3.92
CA ASN A 48 -16.95 2.20 -4.29
C ASN A 48 -16.02 1.50 -3.29
N ARG A 49 -14.94 0.92 -3.80
CA ARG A 49 -13.89 0.28 -2.98
C ARG A 49 -12.83 1.30 -2.60
N HIS A 50 -12.57 1.43 -1.31
CA HIS A 50 -11.50 2.24 -0.74
C HIS A 50 -10.44 1.32 -0.14
N ALA A 51 -9.24 1.31 -0.72
CA ALA A 51 -8.14 0.46 -0.26
C ALA A 51 -7.68 0.91 1.13
N LEU A 52 -7.67 -0.03 2.07
CA LEU A 52 -7.23 0.16 3.47
C LEU A 52 -5.77 -0.27 3.65
N SER A 53 -5.40 -1.36 2.98
CA SER A 53 -4.02 -1.84 2.95
C SER A 53 -3.79 -2.72 1.73
N CYS A 54 -2.54 -2.82 1.33
CA CYS A 54 -2.10 -3.79 0.34
C CYS A 54 -0.82 -4.50 0.80
N VAL A 55 -0.69 -5.74 0.36
CA VAL A 55 0.50 -6.55 0.57
C VAL A 55 1.18 -6.71 -0.78
N VAL A 56 2.45 -6.33 -0.83
CA VAL A 56 3.30 -6.39 -2.02
C VAL A 56 4.42 -7.38 -1.73
N ARG A 57 4.58 -8.38 -2.59
CA ARG A 57 5.74 -9.28 -2.52
C ARG A 57 6.89 -8.65 -3.27
N SER A 58 8.00 -8.41 -2.59
CA SER A 58 9.22 -7.88 -3.18
C SER A 58 10.40 -8.70 -2.69
N PRO A 59 11.13 -9.42 -3.57
CA PRO A 59 12.31 -10.17 -3.18
C PRO A 59 13.47 -9.26 -2.72
N ASP A 60 13.39 -7.96 -3.03
CA ASP A 60 14.42 -6.97 -2.71
C ASP A 60 14.20 -6.29 -1.34
N SER A 61 13.13 -6.63 -0.60
CA SER A 61 12.92 -6.12 0.75
C SER A 61 13.89 -6.76 1.74
N LEU A 62 14.55 -5.94 2.57
CA LEU A 62 15.63 -6.36 3.47
C LEU A 62 15.20 -6.50 4.95
N GLY A 63 13.94 -6.16 5.27
CA GLY A 63 13.41 -6.15 6.63
C GLY A 63 13.10 -7.53 7.23
N ALA A 64 12.99 -7.57 8.55
CA ALA A 64 12.44 -8.73 9.25
C ALA A 64 10.98 -8.93 8.83
N GLY A 65 10.63 -10.15 8.40
CA GLY A 65 9.28 -10.47 7.93
C GLY A 65 8.21 -10.14 8.97
N ILE A 66 7.10 -9.56 8.52
CA ILE A 66 5.95 -9.26 9.38
C ILE A 66 5.37 -10.58 9.90
N PRO A 67 5.13 -10.75 11.22
CA PRO A 67 4.57 -11.98 11.77
C PRO A 67 3.27 -12.38 11.06
N GLY A 68 3.22 -13.61 10.54
CA GLY A 68 2.07 -14.11 9.77
C GLY A 68 2.12 -13.79 8.27
N LEU A 69 3.19 -13.15 7.78
CA LEU A 69 3.47 -12.96 6.36
C LEU A 69 4.85 -13.50 5.99
N PRO A 70 5.05 -13.91 4.72
CA PRO A 70 6.37 -14.24 4.20
C PRO A 70 7.37 -13.08 4.34
N SER A 71 8.66 -13.40 4.52
CA SER A 71 9.73 -12.42 4.73
C SER A 71 10.02 -11.51 3.52
N ASP A 72 9.54 -11.87 2.34
CA ASP A 72 9.64 -11.11 1.08
C ASP A 72 8.42 -10.21 0.85
N THR A 73 7.77 -9.73 1.92
CA THR A 73 6.54 -8.94 1.81
C THR A 73 6.63 -7.59 2.50
N VAL A 74 6.02 -6.61 1.83
CA VAL A 74 5.89 -5.23 2.26
C VAL A 74 4.40 -4.93 2.38
N VAL A 75 4.02 -4.22 3.45
CA VAL A 75 2.64 -3.82 3.70
C VAL A 75 2.56 -2.31 3.60
N ALA A 76 1.73 -1.82 2.67
CA ALA A 76 1.36 -0.41 2.62
C ALA A 76 -0.03 -0.22 3.21
N LEU A 77 -0.18 0.78 4.07
CA LEU A 77 -1.42 1.16 4.74
C LEU A 77 -2.00 2.41 4.07
N GLU A 78 -3.33 2.58 4.16
CA GLU A 78 -4.00 3.80 3.75
C GLU A 78 -3.44 5.00 4.53
N ASP A 79 -2.97 6.00 3.80
CA ASP A 79 -2.64 7.31 4.37
C ASP A 79 -3.91 8.16 4.39
N ALA A 80 -4.60 8.17 5.52
CA ALA A 80 -5.84 8.91 5.71
C ALA A 80 -5.60 10.17 6.57
N THR A 81 -5.43 11.33 5.93
CA THR A 81 -5.56 12.62 6.62
C THR A 81 -7.01 13.10 6.56
N ARG A 82 -7.80 12.84 7.62
CA ARG A 82 -9.18 13.34 7.74
C ARG A 82 -9.18 14.69 8.47
N ILE A 83 -9.37 15.78 7.74
CA ILE A 83 -9.57 17.12 8.32
C ILE A 83 -11.08 17.36 8.40
N SER A 84 -11.62 17.45 9.61
CA SER A 84 -13.01 17.88 9.87
C SER A 84 -12.99 19.30 10.44
N PHE A 85 -13.73 20.21 9.82
CA PHE A 85 -13.98 21.54 10.36
C PHE A 85 -15.35 21.53 11.02
N GLU A 86 -15.37 21.78 12.33
CA GLU A 86 -16.59 22.10 13.06
C GLU A 86 -16.76 23.62 13.10
N ASN A 87 -18.02 24.05 13.01
CA ASN A 87 -18.41 25.46 12.85
C ASN A 87 -18.64 26.13 14.21
#